data_AF-A0A357D428-F1
#
_entry.id   AF-A0A357D428-F1
#
_cell.length_a   1.000
_cell.length_b   1.000
_cell.length_c   1.000
_cell.angle_alpha   90.00
_cell.angle_beta   90.00
_cell.angle_gamma   90.00
#
_symmetry.space_group_name_H-M   'P 1'
#
loop_
_entity.id
_entity.type
_entity.pdbx_description
1 polymer ?
#
loop_
_entity_poly.entity_id
_entity_poly.type
_entity_poly.pdbx_seq_one_letter_code
_entity_poly.pdbx_strand_id
1 'polypeptide(L)'
;AEGKYQFRVRDLPLYKKGGPRTSSWGGSFMAITRGSKKQDLLYKVMEYMQYDEPSLTSRYVDSQMVPPFSSVWNDPAFKQADPRFGGQKLGELQTELAAEMPGVNSGDIFWDAVSTDFNTQFTEMV
;
A
#
# COMPACT_ATOMS: atom_id res chain seq x y z
N ALA A 1 -27.29 -19.62 2.79
CA ALA A 1 -27.09 -19.73 4.26
C ALA A 1 -27.36 -18.37 4.87
N GLU A 2 -28.45 -18.26 5.62
CA GLU A 2 -28.74 -17.12 6.49
C GLU A 2 -27.54 -16.82 7.39
N GLY A 3 -27.15 -15.54 7.54
CA GLY A 3 -26.17 -15.13 8.55
C GLY A 3 -24.69 -14.96 8.13
N LYS A 4 -24.35 -14.80 6.85
CA LYS A 4 -22.99 -14.39 6.43
C LYS A 4 -22.99 -13.00 5.78
N TYR A 5 -22.34 -12.03 6.43
CA TYR A 5 -22.03 -10.74 5.82
C TYR A 5 -21.25 -10.95 4.52
N GLN A 6 -21.63 -10.21 3.47
CA GLN A 6 -20.94 -10.23 2.19
C GLN A 6 -20.07 -8.98 2.10
N PHE A 7 -18.77 -9.14 2.34
CA PHE A 7 -17.84 -8.03 2.22
C PHE A 7 -17.55 -7.71 0.75
N ARG A 8 -17.42 -6.43 0.45
CA ARG A 8 -16.99 -5.90 -0.83
C ARG A 8 -16.04 -4.73 -0.57
N VAL A 9 -15.17 -4.47 -1.53
CA VAL A 9 -14.24 -3.33 -1.46
C VAL A 9 -14.65 -2.33 -2.54
N ARG A 10 -14.56 -1.05 -2.23
CA ARG A 10 -14.74 0.04 -3.18
C ARG A 10 -13.68 1.10 -2.95
N ASP A 11 -13.53 1.95 -3.95
CA ASP A 11 -12.77 3.18 -3.84
C ASP A 11 -13.32 4.13 -2.76
N LEU A 12 -12.51 5.08 -2.30
CA LEU A 12 -12.96 6.11 -1.37
C LEU A 12 -13.97 7.03 -2.06
N PRO A 13 -14.95 7.59 -1.33
CA PRO A 13 -15.85 8.58 -1.90
C PRO A 13 -15.09 9.83 -2.34
N LEU A 14 -15.60 10.48 -3.38
CA LEU A 14 -15.07 11.77 -3.82
C LEU A 14 -15.54 12.88 -2.88
N TYR A 15 -14.60 13.54 -2.20
CA TYR A 15 -14.88 14.73 -1.40
C TYR A 15 -15.02 15.99 -2.25
N LYS A 16 -14.37 16.04 -3.42
CA LYS A 16 -14.47 17.11 -4.42
C LYS A 16 -14.54 16.50 -5.82
N LYS A 17 -15.34 17.09 -6.72
CA LYS A 17 -15.40 16.66 -8.12
C LYS A 17 -14.00 16.70 -8.74
N GLY A 18 -13.56 15.57 -9.30
CA GLY A 18 -12.23 15.40 -9.89
C GLY A 18 -11.10 15.20 -8.87
N GLY A 19 -11.41 15.01 -7.58
CA GLY A 19 -10.43 14.63 -6.58
C GLY A 19 -10.03 13.14 -6.66
N PRO A 20 -9.02 12.71 -5.88
CA PRO A 20 -8.59 11.32 -5.86
C PRO A 20 -9.68 10.42 -5.25
N ARG A 21 -9.77 9.19 -5.75
CA ARG A 21 -10.66 8.13 -5.23
C ARG A 21 -9.95 7.23 -4.21
N THR A 22 -8.80 7.66 -3.73
CA THR A 22 -7.95 6.92 -2.80
C THR A 22 -7.26 7.89 -1.83
N SER A 23 -6.59 7.34 -0.82
CA SER A 23 -5.71 8.07 0.08
C SER A 23 -4.45 7.25 0.33
N SER A 24 -3.52 7.81 1.10
CA SER A 24 -2.31 7.11 1.52
C SER A 24 -2.25 7.07 3.03
N TRP A 25 -1.92 5.90 3.57
CA TRP A 25 -1.67 5.69 4.98
C TRP A 25 -0.60 4.61 5.15
N GLY A 26 0.51 4.96 5.81
CA GLY A 26 1.62 4.05 6.03
C GLY A 26 2.47 3.83 4.77
N GLY A 27 2.60 2.57 4.37
CA GLY A 27 3.66 2.11 3.47
C GLY A 27 4.98 1.90 4.20
N SER A 28 5.83 1.02 3.68
CA SER A 28 7.13 0.71 4.28
C SER A 28 8.23 0.83 3.25
N PHE A 29 9.39 1.29 3.70
CA PHE A 29 10.60 1.39 2.89
C PHE A 29 11.77 0.76 3.64
N MET A 30 12.83 0.45 2.91
CA MET A 30 14.09 0.02 3.49
C MET A 30 15.03 1.23 3.60
N ALA A 31 15.71 1.36 4.73
CA ALA A 31 16.66 2.42 4.99
C ALA A 31 18.03 1.85 5.35
N ILE A 32 19.09 2.45 4.82
CA ILE A 32 20.46 2.15 5.24
C ILE A 32 20.80 3.08 6.40
N THR A 33 21.19 2.49 7.53
CA THR A 33 21.55 3.28 8.71
C THR A 33 22.84 4.06 8.49
N ARG A 34 22.92 5.28 9.05
CA ARG A 34 24.11 6.14 8.96
C ARG A 34 25.40 5.45 9.47
N GLY A 35 25.26 4.53 10.43
CA GLY A 35 26.38 3.79 11.01
C GLY A 35 26.97 2.69 10.11
N SER A 36 26.29 2.32 9.03
CA SER A 36 26.76 1.24 8.16
C SER A 36 28.08 1.58 7.46
N LYS A 37 29.01 0.63 7.48
CA LYS A 37 30.29 0.68 6.75
C LYS A 37 30.23 0.03 5.37
N LYS A 38 29.08 -0.54 4.99
CA LYS A 38 28.88 -1.29 3.74
C LYS A 38 27.69 -0.76 2.94
N GLN A 39 27.56 0.56 2.85
CA GLN A 39 26.37 1.21 2.26
C GLN A 39 26.13 0.77 0.82
N ASP A 40 27.15 0.78 -0.04
CA ASP A 40 27.01 0.38 -1.45
C ASP A 40 26.58 -1.08 -1.62
N LEU A 41 27.09 -1.98 -0.78
CA LEU A 41 26.71 -3.40 -0.81
C LEU A 41 25.25 -3.56 -0.36
N LEU A 42 24.84 -2.90 0.72
CA LEU A 42 23.46 -2.95 1.21
C LEU A 42 22.49 -2.37 0.18
N TYR A 43 22.89 -1.29 -0.51
CA TYR A 43 22.07 -0.70 -1.56
C TYR A 43 21.83 -1.70 -2.70
N LYS A 44 22.88 -2.39 -3.17
CA LYS A 44 22.72 -3.46 -4.19
C LYS A 44 21.81 -4.60 -3.73
N VAL A 45 21.89 -5.00 -2.47
CA VAL A 45 20.98 -6.02 -1.90
C VAL A 45 19.54 -5.50 -1.88
N MET A 46 19.34 -4.24 -1.48
CA MET A 46 18.03 -3.60 -1.49
C MET A 46 17.44 -3.52 -2.91
N GLU A 47 18.23 -3.17 -3.92
CA GLU A 47 17.80 -3.16 -5.32
C GLU A 47 17.37 -4.55 -5.78
N TYR A 48 18.19 -5.58 -5.51
CA TYR A 48 17.84 -6.96 -5.83
C TYR A 48 16.51 -7.38 -5.18
N MET A 49 16.30 -7.05 -3.91
CA MET A 49 15.07 -7.38 -3.19
C MET A 49 13.82 -6.65 -3.70
N GLN A 50 13.97 -5.47 -4.32
CA GLN A 50 12.83 -4.62 -4.71
C GLN A 50 12.56 -4.56 -6.21
N TYR A 51 13.50 -4.97 -7.06
CA TYR A 51 13.35 -4.86 -8.52
C TYR A 51 13.22 -6.21 -9.24
N ASP A 52 13.35 -7.34 -8.53
CA ASP A 52 13.07 -8.65 -9.12
C ASP A 52 11.55 -8.84 -9.32
N GLU A 53 11.07 -8.61 -10.54
CA GLU A 53 9.64 -8.67 -10.88
C GLU A 53 8.94 -10.00 -10.52
N PRO A 54 9.55 -11.19 -10.75
CA PRO A 54 8.98 -12.45 -10.30
C PRO A 54 8.79 -12.50 -8.77
N SER A 55 9.79 -12.04 -8.01
CA SER A 55 9.69 -11.96 -6.54
C SER A 55 8.61 -10.98 -6.08
N LEU A 56 8.45 -9.84 -6.76
CA LEU A 56 7.38 -8.89 -6.44
C LEU A 56 5.99 -9.48 -6.67
N THR A 57 5.83 -10.24 -7.76
CA THR A 57 4.57 -10.94 -8.08
C THR A 57 4.30 -12.05 -7.06
N SER A 58 5.30 -12.87 -6.71
CA SER A 58 5.19 -13.89 -5.67
C SER A 58 4.79 -13.28 -4.33
N ARG A 59 5.39 -12.15 -3.96
CA ARG A 59 5.06 -11.45 -2.72
C ARG A 59 3.61 -11.00 -2.68
N TYR A 60 3.06 -10.52 -3.80
CA TYR A 60 1.63 -10.21 -3.88
C TYR A 60 0.77 -11.46 -3.70
N VAL A 61 1.11 -12.57 -4.35
CA VAL A 61 0.38 -13.84 -4.18
C VAL A 61 0.35 -14.27 -2.71
N ASP A 62 1.50 -14.19 -2.02
CA ASP A 62 1.66 -14.69 -0.66
C ASP A 62 1.03 -13.77 0.40
N SER A 63 1.18 -12.45 0.27
CA SER A 63 0.79 -11.49 1.31
C SER A 63 -0.34 -10.53 0.91
N GLN A 64 -0.73 -10.52 -0.36
CA GLN A 64 -1.67 -9.54 -0.94
C GLN A 64 -1.20 -8.08 -0.76
N MET A 65 0.11 -7.88 -0.55
CA MET A 65 0.73 -6.55 -0.52
C MET A 65 1.04 -6.09 -1.94
N VAL A 66 0.46 -4.97 -2.37
CA VAL A 66 0.75 -4.38 -3.68
C VAL A 66 2.19 -3.84 -3.67
N PRO A 67 3.07 -4.30 -4.57
CA PRO A 67 4.42 -3.80 -4.68
C PRO A 67 4.42 -2.38 -5.27
N PRO A 68 5.38 -1.51 -4.90
CA PRO A 68 5.44 -0.14 -5.42
C PRO A 68 5.90 -0.05 -6.88
N PHE A 69 6.44 -1.14 -7.43
CA PHE A 69 6.93 -1.18 -8.81
C PHE A 69 5.78 -1.50 -9.77
N SER A 70 5.31 -0.52 -10.52
CA SER A 70 4.07 -0.63 -11.30
C SER A 70 4.17 -1.53 -12.54
N SER A 71 5.37 -1.89 -12.99
CA SER A 71 5.55 -2.77 -14.16
C SER A 71 4.89 -4.13 -13.97
N VAL A 72 4.82 -4.64 -12.73
CA VAL A 72 4.23 -5.96 -12.43
C VAL A 72 2.71 -5.95 -12.27
N TRP A 73 2.07 -4.78 -12.16
CA TRP A 73 0.62 -4.69 -11.85
C TRP A 73 -0.28 -5.29 -12.93
N ASN A 74 0.21 -5.44 -14.16
CA ASN A 74 -0.51 -6.08 -15.25
C ASN A 74 -0.46 -7.62 -15.22
N ASP A 75 0.35 -8.21 -14.35
CA ASP A 75 0.47 -9.66 -14.20
C ASP A 75 -0.88 -10.32 -13.84
N PRO A 76 -1.20 -11.52 -14.36
CA PRO A 76 -2.42 -12.24 -14.01
C PRO A 76 -2.65 -12.44 -12.50
N ALA A 77 -1.61 -12.44 -11.66
CA ALA A 77 -1.73 -12.55 -10.21
C ALA A 77 -2.63 -11.46 -9.61
N PHE A 78 -2.55 -10.22 -10.10
CA PHE A 78 -3.36 -9.09 -9.63
C PHE A 78 -4.83 -9.15 -10.08
N LYS A 79 -5.14 -10.03 -11.04
CA LYS A 79 -6.46 -10.13 -11.69
C LYS A 79 -7.28 -11.31 -11.15
N GLN A 80 -6.79 -11.99 -10.12
CA GLN A 80 -7.46 -13.14 -9.52
C GLN A 80 -8.66 -12.71 -8.69
N ALA A 81 -9.73 -13.51 -8.74
CA ALA A 81 -10.94 -13.29 -7.96
C ALA A 81 -10.68 -13.64 -6.48
N ASP A 82 -11.01 -12.73 -5.58
CA ASP A 82 -10.88 -12.96 -4.13
C ASP A 82 -12.21 -13.49 -3.55
N PRO A 83 -12.27 -14.76 -3.09
CA PRO A 83 -13.49 -15.34 -2.55
C PRO A 83 -13.95 -14.66 -1.25
N ARG A 84 -13.06 -13.98 -0.51
CA ARG A 84 -13.41 -13.20 0.69
C ARG A 84 -14.32 -12.02 0.37
N PHE A 85 -14.20 -11.49 -0.85
CA PHE A 85 -14.93 -10.33 -1.33
C PHE A 85 -15.90 -10.68 -2.47
N GLY A 86 -16.48 -11.88 -2.41
CA GLY A 86 -17.49 -12.34 -3.38
C GLY A 86 -16.97 -12.45 -4.82
N GLY A 87 -15.69 -12.80 -4.99
CA GLY A 87 -15.04 -12.96 -6.29
C GLY A 87 -14.58 -11.64 -6.93
N GLN A 88 -14.54 -10.55 -6.17
CA GLN A 88 -14.00 -9.28 -6.65
C GLN A 88 -12.50 -9.42 -6.93
N LYS A 89 -12.03 -8.81 -8.02
CA LYS A 89 -10.60 -8.75 -8.35
C LYS A 89 -9.95 -7.61 -7.59
N LEU A 90 -9.50 -7.91 -6.37
CA LEU A 90 -9.02 -6.88 -5.45
C LEU A 90 -7.71 -6.24 -5.92
N GLY A 91 -6.77 -7.03 -6.46
CA GLY A 91 -5.50 -6.51 -6.98
C GLY A 91 -5.69 -5.47 -8.08
N GLU A 92 -6.55 -5.77 -9.05
CA GLU A 92 -6.91 -4.85 -10.15
C GLU A 92 -7.40 -3.51 -9.58
N LEU A 93 -8.40 -3.54 -8.69
CA LEU A 93 -8.89 -2.33 -8.01
C LEU A 93 -7.78 -1.58 -7.25
N GLN A 94 -6.95 -2.29 -6.49
CA GLN A 94 -5.88 -1.66 -5.70
C GLN A 94 -4.82 -1.01 -6.60
N THR A 95 -4.42 -1.67 -7.69
CA THR A 95 -3.41 -1.13 -8.62
C THR A 95 -3.93 0.06 -9.43
N GLU A 96 -5.20 0.06 -9.82
CA GLU A 96 -5.85 1.22 -10.43
C GLU A 96 -5.86 2.43 -9.48
N LEU A 97 -6.25 2.21 -8.22
CA LEU A 97 -6.28 3.27 -7.21
C LEU A 97 -4.88 3.74 -6.82
N ALA A 98 -3.89 2.85 -6.76
CA ALA A 98 -2.51 3.21 -6.44
C ALA A 98 -1.93 4.23 -7.44
N ALA A 99 -2.33 4.16 -8.72
CA ALA A 99 -1.92 5.12 -9.74
C ALA A 99 -2.52 6.53 -9.55
N GLU A 100 -3.65 6.63 -8.83
CA GLU A 100 -4.34 7.90 -8.52
C GLU A 100 -3.95 8.47 -7.14
N MET A 101 -3.02 7.82 -6.44
CA MET A 101 -2.71 8.13 -5.05
C MET A 101 -2.18 9.57 -4.90
N PRO A 102 -2.79 10.41 -4.03
CA PRO A 102 -2.30 11.75 -3.80
C PRO A 102 -0.95 11.69 -3.08
N GLY A 103 -0.07 12.67 -3.37
CA GLY A 103 1.16 12.83 -2.62
C GLY A 103 0.88 13.13 -1.14
N VAL A 104 1.69 12.54 -0.26
CA VAL A 104 1.67 12.82 1.18
C VAL A 104 2.89 13.68 1.52
N ASN A 105 2.67 14.76 2.27
CA ASN A 105 3.76 15.54 2.83
C ASN A 105 4.13 14.96 4.20
N SER A 106 5.28 14.27 4.24
CA SER A 106 5.85 13.73 5.47
C SER A 106 7.12 14.51 5.83
N GLY A 107 6.97 15.52 6.68
CA GLY A 107 8.09 16.29 7.24
C GLY A 107 8.56 15.74 8.60
N ASP A 108 9.57 16.40 9.18
CA ASP A 108 10.23 15.96 10.41
C ASP A 108 9.28 15.73 11.60
N ILE A 109 8.20 16.51 11.67
CA ILE A 109 7.21 16.45 12.75
C ILE A 109 6.00 15.57 12.43
N PHE A 110 5.96 14.91 11.26
CA PHE A 110 4.75 14.21 10.79
C PHE A 110 4.21 13.22 11.82
N TRP A 111 5.08 12.38 12.39
CA TRP A 111 4.66 11.35 13.33
C TRP A 111 4.30 11.92 14.71
N ASP A 112 4.92 13.01 15.13
CA ASP A 112 4.55 13.70 16.37
C ASP A 112 3.18 14.38 16.23
N ALA A 113 2.95 15.07 15.11
CA ALA A 113 1.66 15.70 14.82
C ALA A 113 0.51 14.67 14.77
N VAL A 114 0.75 13.49 14.19
CA VAL A 114 -0.25 12.42 14.13
C VAL A 114 -0.42 11.71 15.48
N SER A 115 0.68 11.24 16.09
CA SER A 115 0.61 10.30 17.22
C SER A 115 0.54 11.00 18.57
N THR A 116 1.16 12.17 18.69
CA THR A 116 1.26 12.91 19.95
C THR A 116 0.23 14.02 20.03
N ASP A 117 -0.01 14.78 18.95
CA ASP A 117 -0.98 15.88 19.00
C ASP A 117 -2.39 15.40 18.66
N PHE A 118 -2.58 14.83 17.47
CA PHE A 118 -3.91 14.45 16.99
C PHE A 118 -4.51 13.29 17.80
N ASN A 119 -3.79 12.17 17.91
CA ASN A 119 -4.33 10.98 18.58
C ASN A 119 -4.57 11.18 20.09
N THR A 120 -3.85 12.09 20.75
CA THR A 120 -4.10 12.38 22.19
C THR A 120 -5.29 13.29 22.41
N GLN A 121 -5.57 14.19 21.46
CA GLN A 121 -6.72 15.10 21.54
C GLN A 121 -8.02 14.44 21.09
N PHE A 122 -7.96 13.53 20.12
CA PHE A 122 -9.12 12.88 19.52
C PHE A 122 -9.15 11.38 19.79
N THR A 123 -9.12 11.00 21.07
CA THR A 123 -9.08 9.59 21.51
C THR A 123 -10.27 8.76 21.06
N GLU A 124 -11.39 9.39 20.69
CA GLU A 124 -12.59 8.75 20.20
C GLU A 124 -12.48 8.29 18.73
N MET A 125 -11.48 8.79 18.00
CA MET A 125 -11.24 8.46 16.60
C MET A 125 -10.10 7.45 16.38
N VAL A 126 -9.42 7.04 17.46
CA VAL A 126 -8.25 6.15 17.45
C VAL A 126 -8.62 4.78 18.00
#